data_AF-A0A9D2M8C7-F1
#
_entry.id   AF-A0A9D2M8C7-F1
#
_cell.length_a   1.000
_cell.length_b   1.000
_cell.length_c   1.000
_cell.angle_alpha   90.00
_cell.angle_beta   90.00
_cell.angle_gamma   90.00
#
_symmetry.space_group_name_H-M   'P 1'
#
loop_
_entity.id
_entity.type
_entity.pdbx_description
1 polymer ?
#
loop_
_entity_poly.entity_id
_entity_poly.type
_entity_poly.pdbx_seq_one_letter_code
_entity_poly.pdbx_strand_id
1 'polypeptide(L)'
;MPLQEPSIQEKGFRTSVLGFDKNDVLAYMNALANETQQRELELQQTIDQLNTQLDKLKKDQTNARACVEKLQQELNQANARAEAAEKAGSDAVTKLADAESRAAALQSKLKDCQQAGYEWQFRCRDLQKQVDEMEAMIPKGGMPAARKPEPEPAPAPAETPAPAPVPPPATPVDLQARIEARKILADARLSAETAERRLREEAEAQRARMAEHAEALAAGVQLLRDRLARVDDRLNSASMDLENATGAIYQALDDTKRDLDALGADLRTFGRETAPAVPAQPPAPARQAEPPRAKATPRRVRPVRPERPQPSAPANDPAKRLRRTARSQRPVSQELGDALRRLDKPNK
;
A
#
# COMPACT_ATOMS: atom_id res chain seq x y z
N MET A 1 -30.87 24.99 3.69
CA MET A 1 -31.19 26.41 3.92
C MET A 1 -32.63 26.46 4.39
N PRO A 2 -32.93 26.72 5.68
CA PRO A 2 -34.29 27.02 6.05
C PRO A 2 -34.63 28.40 5.47
N LEU A 3 -35.82 28.54 4.88
CA LEU A 3 -36.32 29.83 4.42
C LEU A 3 -36.54 30.69 5.67
N GLN A 4 -35.80 31.79 5.78
CA GLN A 4 -35.98 32.76 6.84
C GLN A 4 -37.28 33.55 6.56
N GLU A 5 -38.25 33.45 7.47
CA GLU A 5 -39.47 34.25 7.41
C GLU A 5 -39.12 35.76 7.45
N PRO A 6 -39.91 36.64 6.79
CA PRO A 6 -39.60 38.06 6.74
C PRO A 6 -39.61 38.65 8.15
N SER A 7 -38.47 39.27 8.50
CA SER A 7 -38.21 39.96 9.76
C SER A 7 -39.37 40.89 10.10
N ILE A 8 -39.84 40.86 11.35
CA ILE A 8 -40.92 41.74 11.82
C ILE A 8 -40.64 43.21 11.56
N GLN A 9 -39.36 43.61 11.49
CA GLN A 9 -38.93 44.96 11.09
C GLN A 9 -39.47 45.39 9.71
N GLU A 10 -39.76 44.46 8.80
CA GLU A 10 -40.33 44.74 7.47
C GLU A 10 -41.86 44.94 7.49
N LYS A 11 -42.54 44.55 8.58
CA LYS A 11 -44.01 44.55 8.63
C LYS A 11 -44.62 45.93 8.96
N GLY A 12 -43.84 46.87 9.49
CA GLY A 12 -44.25 48.27 9.74
C GLY A 12 -45.44 48.43 10.71
N PHE A 13 -45.79 49.68 11.07
CA PHE A 13 -47.02 49.97 11.83
C PHE A 13 -48.12 50.46 10.88
N ARG A 14 -49.38 50.07 11.11
CA ARG A 14 -50.50 50.66 10.36
C ARG A 14 -50.85 52.02 10.96
N THR A 15 -51.01 53.02 10.10
CA THR A 15 -51.41 54.38 10.49
C THR A 15 -52.93 54.52 10.41
N SER A 16 -53.57 54.88 11.52
CA SER A 16 -54.97 55.29 11.60
C SER A 16 -55.08 56.82 11.41
N VAL A 17 -56.30 57.34 11.22
CA VAL A 17 -56.61 58.74 10.87
C VAL A 17 -56.08 59.76 11.90
N LEU A 18 -55.71 59.32 13.12
CA LEU A 18 -55.10 60.13 14.19
C LEU A 18 -53.68 59.67 14.63
N GLY A 19 -52.99 58.83 13.83
CA GLY A 19 -51.64 58.36 14.15
C GLY A 19 -51.55 56.84 14.27
N PHE A 20 -50.58 56.33 15.03
CA PHE A 20 -50.34 54.88 15.16
C PHE A 20 -51.40 54.17 16.00
N ASP A 21 -51.83 52.99 15.55
CA ASP A 21 -52.72 52.14 16.35
C ASP A 21 -51.95 51.51 17.51
N LYS A 22 -52.43 51.73 18.75
CA LYS A 22 -51.80 51.23 19.98
C LYS A 22 -51.71 49.70 20.00
N ASN A 23 -52.71 49.01 19.47
CA ASN A 23 -52.73 47.55 19.46
C ASN A 23 -51.71 46.98 18.47
N ASP A 24 -51.54 47.64 17.32
CA ASP A 24 -50.52 47.26 16.34
C ASP A 24 -49.10 47.50 16.89
N VAL A 25 -48.88 48.57 17.66
CA VAL A 25 -47.57 48.83 18.28
C VAL A 25 -47.22 47.75 19.30
N LEU A 26 -48.17 47.35 20.16
CA LEU A 26 -47.96 46.29 21.14
C LEU A 26 -47.79 44.91 20.49
N ALA A 27 -48.55 44.62 19.43
CA ALA A 27 -48.40 43.40 18.65
C ALA A 27 -47.01 43.32 18.01
N TYR A 28 -46.53 44.42 17.43
CA TYR A 28 -45.18 44.53 16.88
C TYR A 28 -44.10 44.35 17.96
N MET A 29 -44.23 45.01 19.12
CA MET A 29 -43.27 44.85 20.21
C MET A 29 -43.19 43.41 20.74
N ASN A 30 -44.34 42.76 20.97
CA ASN A 30 -44.38 41.37 21.39
C ASN A 30 -43.80 40.44 20.32
N ALA A 31 -44.12 40.69 19.05
CA ALA A 31 -43.60 39.90 17.96
C ALA A 31 -42.07 40.07 17.83
N LEU A 32 -41.55 41.30 17.96
CA LEU A 32 -40.10 41.57 17.92
C LEU A 32 -39.37 40.91 19.09
N ALA A 33 -39.96 40.94 20.29
CA ALA A 33 -39.44 40.23 21.46
C ALA A 33 -39.40 38.70 21.23
N ASN A 34 -40.43 38.15 20.59
CA ASN A 34 -40.46 36.73 20.25
C ASN A 34 -39.42 36.37 19.17
N GLU A 35 -39.24 37.21 18.15
CA GLU A 35 -38.22 37.00 17.10
C GLU A 35 -36.80 37.06 17.66
N THR A 36 -36.54 38.00 18.57
CA THR A 36 -35.23 38.09 19.25
C THR A 36 -34.98 36.85 20.11
N GLN A 37 -35.97 36.41 20.90
CA GLN A 37 -35.87 35.14 21.65
C GLN A 37 -35.66 33.92 20.74
N GLN A 38 -36.35 33.85 19.60
CA GLN A 38 -36.18 32.76 18.64
C GLN A 38 -34.77 32.76 18.03
N ARG A 39 -34.27 33.92 17.61
CA ARG A 39 -32.89 34.05 17.10
C ARG A 39 -31.86 33.65 18.16
N GLU A 40 -32.06 34.05 19.41
CA GLU A 40 -31.21 33.62 20.52
C GLU A 40 -31.22 32.10 20.71
N LEU A 41 -32.39 31.46 20.65
CA LEU A 41 -32.50 29.99 20.72
C LEU A 41 -31.83 29.29 19.54
N GLU A 42 -31.97 29.82 18.32
CA GLU A 42 -31.29 29.27 17.14
C GLU A 42 -29.78 29.41 17.23
N LEU A 43 -29.28 30.56 17.70
CA LEU A 43 -27.86 30.76 17.97
C LEU A 43 -27.37 29.79 19.06
N GLN A 44 -28.14 29.59 20.12
CA GLN A 44 -27.80 28.63 21.17
C GLN A 44 -27.72 27.20 20.61
N GLN A 45 -28.70 26.79 19.81
CA GLN A 45 -28.70 25.47 19.17
C GLN A 45 -27.52 25.28 18.21
N THR A 46 -27.14 26.31 17.47
CA THR A 46 -25.98 26.25 16.57
C THR A 46 -24.66 26.17 17.35
N ILE A 47 -24.53 26.90 18.47
CA ILE A 47 -23.39 26.78 19.39
C ILE A 47 -23.28 25.36 19.92
N ASP A 48 -24.38 24.76 20.38
CA ASP A 48 -24.40 23.39 20.89
C ASP A 48 -24.01 22.38 19.81
N GLN A 49 -24.53 22.55 18.59
CA GLN A 49 -24.16 21.70 17.45
C GLN A 49 -22.65 21.80 17.15
N LEU A 50 -22.09 23.00 17.09
CA LEU A 50 -20.66 23.21 16.85
C LEU A 50 -19.80 22.61 17.98
N ASN A 51 -20.22 22.76 19.23
CA ASN A 51 -19.53 22.14 20.38
C ASN A 51 -19.51 20.61 20.27
N THR A 52 -20.63 19.97 19.91
CA THR A 52 -20.65 18.52 19.71
C THR A 52 -19.76 18.06 18.55
N GLN A 53 -19.66 18.86 17.48
CA GLN A 53 -18.74 18.56 16.38
C GLN A 53 -17.28 18.71 16.80
N LEU A 54 -16.94 19.76 17.55
CA LEU A 54 -15.61 19.94 18.10
C LEU A 54 -15.21 18.77 19.01
N ASP A 55 -16.11 18.28 19.85
CA ASP A 55 -15.83 17.14 20.72
C ASP A 55 -15.62 15.83 19.93
N LYS A 56 -16.38 15.62 18.86
CA LYS A 56 -16.16 14.50 17.95
C LYS A 56 -14.80 14.60 17.26
N LEU A 57 -14.46 15.76 16.70
CA LEU A 57 -13.18 15.98 16.04
C LEU A 57 -11.99 15.83 17.00
N LYS A 58 -12.11 16.31 18.24
CA LYS A 58 -11.10 16.09 19.28
C LYS A 58 -10.91 14.62 19.58
N LYS A 59 -11.99 13.86 19.76
CA LYS A 59 -11.92 12.40 19.98
C LYS A 59 -11.26 11.68 18.78
N ASP A 60 -11.67 12.02 17.57
CA ASP A 60 -11.09 11.44 16.35
C ASP A 60 -9.60 11.79 16.21
N GLN A 61 -9.20 13.02 16.53
CA GLN A 61 -7.80 13.43 16.58
C GLN A 61 -6.99 12.61 17.58
N THR A 62 -7.52 12.38 18.80
CA THR A 62 -6.83 11.55 19.80
C THR A 62 -6.70 10.10 19.36
N ASN A 63 -7.74 9.52 18.75
CA ASN A 63 -7.71 8.17 18.21
C ASN A 63 -6.71 8.02 17.06
N ALA A 64 -6.67 8.99 16.15
CA ALA A 64 -5.72 9.03 15.06
C ALA A 64 -4.28 9.12 15.56
N ARG A 65 -4.01 9.96 16.56
CA ARG A 65 -2.68 10.06 17.21
C ARG A 65 -2.25 8.73 17.82
N ALA A 66 -3.13 8.06 18.57
CA ALA A 66 -2.83 6.75 19.14
C ALA A 66 -2.56 5.67 18.07
N CYS A 67 -3.23 5.76 16.91
CA CYS A 67 -2.98 4.87 15.78
C CYS A 67 -1.59 5.11 15.17
N VAL A 68 -1.22 6.38 14.96
CA VAL A 68 0.10 6.76 14.45
C VAL A 68 1.20 6.30 15.40
N GLU A 69 1.03 6.47 16.71
CA GLU A 69 2.00 5.99 17.71
C GLU A 69 2.19 4.47 17.66
N LYS A 70 1.10 3.70 17.51
CA LYS A 70 1.18 2.24 17.36
C LYS A 70 1.90 1.85 16.08
N LEU A 71 1.56 2.46 14.95
CA LEU A 71 2.22 2.19 13.67
C LEU A 71 3.71 2.57 13.73
N GLN A 72 4.06 3.65 14.42
CA GLN A 72 5.46 4.03 14.61
C GLN A 72 6.22 2.98 15.44
N GLN A 73 5.59 2.42 16.48
CA GLN A 73 6.19 1.33 17.26
C GLN A 73 6.37 0.05 16.42
N GLU A 74 5.37 -0.32 15.63
CA GLU A 74 5.44 -1.47 14.74
C GLU A 74 6.54 -1.30 13.67
N LEU A 75 6.67 -0.11 13.10
CA LEU A 75 7.73 0.23 12.15
C LEU A 75 9.12 0.07 12.77
N ASN A 76 9.32 0.62 13.97
CA ASN A 76 10.60 0.51 14.68
C ASN A 76 10.95 -0.95 15.01
N GLN A 77 9.95 -1.76 15.40
CA GLN A 77 10.14 -3.19 15.64
C GLN A 77 10.46 -3.96 14.36
N ALA A 78 9.81 -3.63 13.24
CA ALA A 78 10.09 -4.23 11.95
C ALA A 78 11.51 -3.92 11.48
N ASN A 79 11.97 -2.67 11.63
CA ASN A 79 13.35 -2.27 11.31
C ASN A 79 14.38 -3.03 12.17
N ALA A 80 14.15 -3.15 13.48
CA ALA A 80 15.05 -3.93 14.34
C ALA A 80 15.14 -5.41 13.93
N ARG A 81 14.03 -6.01 13.49
CA ARG A 81 14.03 -7.38 12.95
C ARG A 81 14.77 -7.48 11.63
N ALA A 82 14.62 -6.49 10.74
CA ALA A 82 15.34 -6.45 9.47
C ALA A 82 16.85 -6.34 9.68
N GLU A 83 17.31 -5.43 10.55
CA GLU A 83 18.73 -5.29 10.88
C GLU A 83 19.31 -6.57 11.51
N ALA A 84 18.55 -7.25 12.36
CA ALA A 84 18.97 -8.53 12.93
C ALA A 84 19.07 -9.63 11.87
N ALA A 85 18.13 -9.68 10.92
CA ALA A 85 18.16 -10.61 9.81
C ALA A 85 19.33 -10.33 8.85
N GLU A 86 19.65 -9.06 8.59
CA GLU A 86 20.80 -8.66 7.78
C GLU A 86 22.12 -9.08 8.43
N LYS A 87 22.29 -8.88 9.74
CA LYS A 87 23.47 -9.35 10.48
C LYS A 87 23.59 -10.87 10.45
N ALA A 88 22.49 -11.59 10.68
CA ALA A 88 22.49 -13.03 10.58
C ALA A 88 22.80 -13.52 9.15
N GLY A 89 22.31 -12.80 8.14
CA GLY A 89 22.62 -13.03 6.73
C GLY A 89 24.09 -12.83 6.41
N SER A 90 24.70 -11.72 6.86
CA SER A 90 26.13 -11.48 6.67
C SER A 90 26.99 -12.54 7.34
N ASP A 91 26.60 -12.98 8.55
CA ASP A 91 27.30 -14.05 9.28
C ASP A 91 27.16 -15.41 8.60
N ALA A 92 26.02 -15.67 7.94
CA ALA A 92 25.83 -16.90 7.17
C ALA A 92 26.69 -16.89 5.90
N VAL A 93 26.77 -15.74 5.21
CA VAL A 93 27.59 -15.58 4.01
C VAL A 93 29.08 -15.77 4.31
N THR A 94 29.59 -15.21 5.40
CA THR A 94 30.99 -15.41 5.80
C THR A 94 31.30 -16.86 6.10
N LYS A 95 30.43 -17.54 6.87
CA LYS A 95 30.57 -18.99 7.15
C LYS A 95 30.53 -19.85 5.89
N LEU A 96 29.71 -19.46 4.91
CA LEU A 96 29.60 -20.17 3.63
C LEU A 96 30.90 -20.00 2.83
N ALA A 97 31.45 -18.79 2.74
CA ALA A 97 32.74 -18.55 2.09
C ALA A 97 33.88 -19.36 2.74
N ASP A 98 33.91 -19.45 4.07
CA ASP A 98 34.88 -20.28 4.80
C ASP A 98 34.69 -21.79 4.54
N ALA A 99 33.44 -22.25 4.40
CA ALA A 99 33.15 -23.63 4.04
C ALA A 99 33.58 -23.95 2.61
N GLU A 100 33.34 -23.05 1.66
CA GLU A 100 33.76 -23.18 0.26
C GLU A 100 35.29 -23.22 0.13
N SER A 101 36.00 -22.34 0.84
CA SER A 101 37.47 -22.34 0.87
C SER A 101 38.04 -23.67 1.40
N ARG A 102 37.44 -24.21 2.47
CA ARG A 102 37.80 -25.53 3.00
C ARG A 102 37.49 -26.66 2.02
N ALA A 103 36.35 -26.61 1.33
CA ALA A 103 35.98 -27.61 0.33
C ALA A 103 36.98 -27.59 -0.84
N ALA A 104 37.36 -26.41 -1.32
CA ALA A 104 38.38 -26.24 -2.36
C ALA A 104 39.74 -26.80 -1.92
N ALA A 105 40.16 -26.54 -0.68
CA ALA A 105 41.40 -27.07 -0.12
C ALA A 105 41.39 -28.60 0.03
N LEU A 106 40.25 -29.21 0.38
CA LEU A 106 40.11 -30.67 0.41
C LEU A 106 40.14 -31.26 -1.00
N GLN A 107 39.54 -30.58 -1.97
CA GLN A 107 39.54 -31.00 -3.36
C GLN A 107 40.95 -30.95 -3.97
N SER A 108 41.76 -29.94 -3.67
CA SER A 108 43.16 -29.89 -4.12
C SER A 108 43.96 -31.03 -3.51
N LYS A 109 43.86 -31.24 -2.18
CA LYS A 109 44.53 -32.37 -1.50
C LYS A 109 44.14 -33.73 -2.08
N LEU A 110 42.87 -33.93 -2.42
CA LEU A 110 42.42 -35.17 -3.06
C LEU A 110 43.10 -35.38 -4.42
N LYS A 111 43.22 -34.32 -5.25
CA LYS A 111 43.93 -34.37 -6.53
C LYS A 111 45.41 -34.67 -6.33
N ASP A 112 46.05 -34.04 -5.34
CA ASP A 112 47.46 -34.26 -5.04
C ASP A 112 47.71 -35.71 -4.59
N CYS A 113 46.85 -36.26 -3.71
CA CYS A 113 46.94 -37.67 -3.30
C CYS A 113 46.70 -38.63 -4.46
N GLN A 114 45.78 -38.32 -5.37
CA GLN A 114 45.56 -39.11 -6.59
C GLN A 114 46.80 -39.11 -7.48
N GLN A 115 47.41 -37.95 -7.71
CA GLN A 115 48.65 -37.83 -8.48
C GLN A 115 49.79 -38.61 -7.83
N ALA A 116 49.98 -38.46 -6.52
CA ALA A 116 50.97 -39.23 -5.77
C ALA A 116 50.71 -40.75 -5.91
N GLY A 117 49.45 -41.19 -5.86
CA GLY A 117 49.08 -42.59 -6.09
C GLY A 117 49.52 -43.10 -7.48
N TYR A 118 49.31 -42.32 -8.54
CA TYR A 118 49.75 -42.68 -9.90
C TYR A 118 51.28 -42.74 -10.00
N GLU A 119 51.99 -41.78 -9.41
CA GLU A 119 53.45 -41.78 -9.38
C GLU A 119 54.00 -43.01 -8.66
N TRP A 120 53.42 -43.36 -7.51
CA TRP A 120 53.81 -44.56 -6.76
C TRP A 120 53.55 -45.83 -7.56
N GLN A 121 52.40 -45.96 -8.23
CA GLN A 121 52.11 -47.11 -9.09
C GLN A 121 53.13 -47.24 -10.24
N PHE A 122 53.51 -46.11 -10.84
CA PHE A 122 54.52 -46.11 -11.90
C PHE A 122 55.87 -46.59 -11.36
N ARG A 123 56.32 -46.08 -10.20
CA ARG A 123 57.56 -46.52 -9.54
C ARG A 123 57.53 -48.02 -9.21
N CYS A 124 56.42 -48.54 -8.67
CA CYS A 124 56.28 -49.96 -8.40
C CYS A 124 56.40 -50.81 -9.67
N ARG A 125 55.78 -50.38 -10.78
CA ARG A 125 55.89 -51.08 -12.07
C ARG A 125 57.32 -51.06 -12.61
N ASP A 126 58.02 -49.95 -12.46
CA ASP A 126 59.41 -49.80 -12.92
C ASP A 126 60.37 -50.67 -12.13
N LEU A 127 60.24 -50.66 -10.79
CA LEU A 127 60.99 -51.55 -9.91
C LEU A 127 60.71 -53.03 -10.19
N GLN A 128 59.44 -53.40 -10.46
CA GLN A 128 59.10 -54.77 -10.83
C GLN A 128 59.81 -55.22 -12.11
N LYS A 129 59.88 -54.35 -13.14
CA LYS A 129 60.63 -54.65 -14.37
C LYS A 129 62.11 -54.85 -14.09
N GLN A 130 62.71 -54.01 -13.24
CA GLN A 130 64.13 -54.18 -12.87
C GLN A 130 64.38 -55.52 -12.17
N VAL A 131 63.47 -55.96 -11.30
CA VAL A 131 63.55 -57.29 -10.66
C VAL A 131 63.45 -58.40 -11.71
N ASP A 132 62.46 -58.35 -12.61
CA ASP A 132 62.28 -59.36 -13.66
C ASP A 132 63.49 -59.44 -14.61
N GLU A 133 64.10 -58.30 -14.95
CA GLU A 133 65.32 -58.22 -15.76
C GLU A 133 66.54 -58.82 -15.04
N MET A 134 66.70 -58.52 -13.75
CA MET A 134 67.76 -59.09 -12.92
C MET A 134 67.60 -60.60 -12.75
N GLU A 135 66.37 -61.10 -12.57
CA GLU A 135 66.07 -62.53 -12.51
C GLU A 135 66.37 -63.23 -13.85
N ALA A 136 66.11 -62.57 -14.99
CA ALA A 136 66.45 -63.11 -16.31
C ALA A 136 67.96 -63.20 -16.57
N MET A 137 68.77 -62.36 -15.91
CA MET A 137 70.24 -62.40 -16.00
C MET A 137 70.89 -63.48 -15.13
N ILE A 138 70.16 -64.14 -14.23
CA ILE A 138 70.68 -65.27 -13.45
C ILE A 138 70.59 -66.55 -14.32
N PRO A 139 71.71 -67.24 -14.66
CA PRO A 139 71.68 -68.43 -15.50
C PRO A 139 70.85 -69.55 -14.83
N LYS A 140 69.82 -70.06 -15.51
CA LYS A 140 69.04 -71.22 -15.09
C LYS A 140 69.88 -72.50 -15.15
N GLY A 141 70.63 -72.77 -14.09
CA GLY A 141 71.41 -74.00 -13.92
C GLY A 141 71.51 -74.42 -12.46
N GLY A 142 70.59 -75.30 -12.04
CA GLY A 142 70.76 -76.30 -10.97
C GLY A 142 71.01 -75.82 -9.53
N MET A 143 70.01 -75.98 -8.66
CA MET A 143 70.17 -75.96 -7.19
C MET A 143 71.02 -77.16 -6.68
N PRO A 144 71.51 -77.12 -5.43
CA PRO A 144 70.71 -77.77 -4.38
C PRO A 144 70.66 -77.01 -3.05
N ALA A 145 69.63 -77.37 -2.27
CA ALA A 145 69.37 -76.96 -0.90
C ALA A 145 70.46 -77.41 0.10
N ALA A 146 70.83 -76.50 1.01
CA ALA A 146 71.33 -76.69 2.39
C ALA A 146 71.58 -75.27 2.93
N ARG A 147 71.32 -74.84 4.17
CA ARG A 147 71.24 -75.51 5.47
C ARG A 147 70.67 -74.45 6.45
N LYS A 148 69.79 -74.86 7.36
CA LYS A 148 69.48 -74.10 8.60
C LYS A 148 70.77 -73.88 9.42
N PRO A 149 70.93 -72.70 10.04
CA PRO A 149 71.28 -72.65 11.46
C PRO A 149 70.32 -71.76 12.28
N GLU A 150 69.97 -72.28 13.47
CA GLU A 150 69.30 -71.67 14.63
C GLU A 150 70.38 -71.56 15.75
N PRO A 151 70.24 -70.87 16.92
CA PRO A 151 69.53 -69.64 17.31
C PRO A 151 70.35 -68.64 18.21
N GLU A 152 69.80 -67.41 18.37
CA GLU A 152 69.81 -66.46 19.54
C GLU A 152 71.06 -65.63 19.96
N PRO A 153 70.91 -64.39 20.52
CA PRO A 153 69.80 -63.88 21.38
C PRO A 153 69.13 -62.51 21.02
N ALA A 154 67.98 -62.28 21.67
CA ALA A 154 66.88 -61.29 21.54
C ALA A 154 67.21 -59.78 21.83
N PRO A 155 66.27 -58.79 21.84
CA PRO A 155 64.81 -58.79 21.55
C PRO A 155 64.25 -57.66 20.61
N ALA A 156 63.10 -57.99 19.97
CA ALA A 156 62.02 -57.15 19.40
C ALA A 156 62.34 -55.97 18.45
N PRO A 157 61.93 -56.07 17.17
CA PRO A 157 60.78 -55.25 16.74
C PRO A 157 59.83 -55.92 15.73
N ALA A 158 58.53 -55.62 15.93
CA ALA A 158 57.47 -55.44 14.93
C ALA A 158 57.26 -56.48 13.81
N GLU A 159 56.14 -57.18 13.96
CA GLU A 159 55.29 -57.82 12.95
C GLU A 159 55.60 -57.50 11.48
N THR A 160 55.89 -58.57 10.74
CA THR A 160 55.76 -58.66 9.28
C THR A 160 54.43 -58.12 8.76
N PRO A 161 54.39 -57.18 7.79
CA PRO A 161 53.22 -57.04 6.94
C PRO A 161 53.21 -58.17 5.90
N ALA A 162 52.16 -58.98 5.97
CA ALA A 162 51.86 -60.08 5.07
C ALA A 162 51.82 -59.63 3.59
N PRO A 163 52.06 -60.55 2.62
CA PRO A 163 51.88 -60.29 1.20
C PRO A 163 50.48 -59.73 0.94
N ALA A 164 50.41 -58.64 0.15
CA ALA A 164 49.15 -58.05 -0.26
C ALA A 164 48.27 -59.12 -0.91
N PRO A 165 47.06 -59.37 -0.40
CA PRO A 165 46.16 -60.36 -0.95
C PRO A 165 45.78 -59.94 -2.37
N VAL A 166 45.92 -60.86 -3.32
CA VAL A 166 45.12 -60.86 -4.55
C VAL A 166 43.67 -60.61 -4.12
N PRO A 167 42.94 -59.65 -4.71
CA PRO A 167 41.57 -59.38 -4.29
C PRO A 167 40.79 -60.72 -4.38
N PRO A 168 40.24 -61.21 -3.27
CA PRO A 168 39.47 -62.45 -3.30
C PRO A 168 38.29 -62.28 -4.28
N PRO A 169 37.78 -63.37 -4.89
CA PRO A 169 36.51 -63.29 -5.59
C PRO A 169 35.49 -62.67 -4.64
N ALA A 170 34.86 -61.56 -5.07
CA ALA A 170 33.97 -60.76 -4.23
C ALA A 170 33.07 -61.67 -3.40
N THR A 171 33.20 -61.59 -2.08
CA THR A 171 32.40 -62.44 -1.20
C THR A 171 30.93 -62.01 -1.33
N PRO A 172 29.94 -62.89 -1.10
CA PRO A 172 28.52 -62.52 -1.20
C PRO A 172 28.17 -61.29 -0.35
N VAL A 173 28.90 -61.04 0.73
CA VAL A 173 28.77 -59.86 1.61
C VAL A 173 29.19 -58.57 0.91
N ASP A 174 30.24 -58.58 0.07
CA ASP A 174 30.70 -57.41 -0.70
C ASP A 174 29.69 -57.01 -1.80
N LEU A 175 29.04 -58.00 -2.40
CA LEU A 175 27.97 -57.78 -3.38
C LEU A 175 26.70 -57.22 -2.72
N GLN A 176 26.34 -57.73 -1.54
CA GLN A 176 25.24 -57.24 -0.73
C GLN A 176 25.48 -55.77 -0.32
N ALA A 177 26.68 -55.45 0.18
CA ALA A 177 27.06 -54.09 0.56
C ALA A 177 27.01 -53.11 -0.64
N ARG A 178 27.37 -53.56 -1.84
CA ARG A 178 27.23 -52.76 -3.08
C ARG A 178 25.78 -52.48 -3.46
N ILE A 179 24.88 -53.45 -3.26
CA ILE A 179 23.45 -53.28 -3.53
C ILE A 179 22.84 -52.30 -2.53
N GLU A 180 23.20 -52.40 -1.26
CA GLU A 180 22.75 -51.49 -0.20
C GLU A 180 23.29 -50.07 -0.40
N ALA A 181 24.56 -49.92 -0.77
CA ALA A 181 25.14 -48.61 -1.12
C ALA A 181 24.40 -47.96 -2.30
N ARG A 182 24.00 -48.76 -3.32
CA ARG A 182 23.18 -48.25 -4.44
C ARG A 182 21.79 -47.81 -4.00
N LYS A 183 21.15 -48.52 -3.06
CA LYS A 183 19.85 -48.11 -2.50
C LYS A 183 19.97 -46.79 -1.74
N ILE A 184 20.97 -46.66 -0.86
CA ILE A 184 21.22 -45.43 -0.10
C ILE A 184 21.49 -44.25 -1.03
N LEU A 185 22.26 -44.44 -2.11
CA LEU A 185 22.49 -43.39 -3.11
C LEU A 185 21.21 -43.03 -3.89
N ALA A 186 20.37 -44.01 -4.21
CA ALA A 186 19.08 -43.74 -4.87
C ALA A 186 18.14 -42.96 -3.94
N ASP A 187 18.04 -43.34 -2.67
CA ASP A 187 17.23 -42.64 -1.66
C ASP A 187 17.77 -41.23 -1.41
N ALA A 188 19.09 -41.06 -1.33
CA ALA A 188 19.73 -39.75 -1.21
C ALA A 188 19.41 -38.85 -2.42
N ARG A 189 19.43 -39.39 -3.64
CA ARG A 189 19.03 -38.64 -4.85
C ARG A 189 17.57 -38.22 -4.83
N LEU A 190 16.67 -39.11 -4.43
CA LEU A 190 15.23 -38.82 -4.32
C LEU A 190 14.96 -37.78 -3.22
N SER A 191 15.70 -37.84 -2.11
CA SER A 191 15.64 -36.83 -1.05
C SER A 191 16.20 -35.47 -1.49
N ALA A 192 17.26 -35.46 -2.30
CA ALA A 192 17.83 -34.24 -2.86
C ALA A 192 16.89 -33.62 -3.90
N GLU A 193 16.29 -34.42 -4.79
CA GLU A 193 15.33 -33.95 -5.78
C GLU A 193 14.06 -33.38 -5.12
N THR A 194 13.57 -34.02 -4.06
CA THR A 194 12.42 -33.51 -3.29
C THR A 194 12.77 -32.25 -2.48
N ALA A 195 13.98 -32.14 -1.94
CA ALA A 195 14.47 -30.92 -1.30
C ALA A 195 14.59 -29.76 -2.30
N GLU A 196 15.12 -30.02 -3.50
CA GLU A 196 15.18 -29.03 -4.58
C GLU A 196 13.78 -28.57 -5.02
N ARG A 197 12.83 -29.50 -5.16
CA ARG A 197 11.45 -29.15 -5.50
C ARG A 197 10.80 -28.26 -4.44
N ARG A 198 11.01 -28.55 -3.15
CA ARG A 198 10.51 -27.70 -2.06
C ARG A 198 11.10 -26.30 -2.09
N LEU A 199 12.42 -26.17 -2.31
CA LEU A 199 13.06 -24.86 -2.42
C LEU A 199 12.58 -24.09 -3.66
N ARG A 200 12.35 -24.78 -4.79
CA ARG A 200 11.77 -24.17 -5.99
C ARG A 200 10.34 -23.69 -5.73
N GLU A 201 9.50 -24.52 -5.09
CA GLU A 201 8.13 -24.16 -4.71
C GLU A 201 8.10 -22.95 -3.76
N GLU A 202 8.99 -22.88 -2.77
CA GLU A 202 9.12 -21.72 -1.88
C GLU A 202 9.53 -20.46 -2.64
N ALA A 203 10.50 -20.56 -3.54
CA ALA A 203 10.95 -19.44 -4.38
C ALA A 203 9.85 -18.98 -5.35
N GLU A 204 9.11 -19.91 -5.96
CA GLU A 204 7.97 -19.62 -6.82
C GLU A 204 6.82 -19.00 -6.03
N ALA A 205 6.53 -19.47 -4.81
CA ALA A 205 5.54 -18.88 -3.94
C ALA A 205 5.91 -17.46 -3.51
N GLN A 206 7.20 -17.20 -3.21
CA GLN A 206 7.68 -15.84 -2.94
C GLN A 206 7.55 -14.94 -4.18
N ARG A 207 7.94 -15.44 -5.36
CA ARG A 207 7.78 -14.71 -6.63
C ARG A 207 6.32 -14.39 -6.94
N ALA A 208 5.41 -15.35 -6.72
CA ALA A 208 3.97 -15.14 -6.90
C ALA A 208 3.44 -14.05 -5.95
N ARG A 209 3.81 -14.09 -4.66
CA ARG A 209 3.44 -13.02 -3.71
C ARG A 209 3.97 -11.66 -4.14
N MET A 210 5.22 -11.59 -4.60
CA MET A 210 5.80 -10.34 -5.09
C MET A 210 5.08 -9.83 -6.36
N ALA A 211 4.70 -10.73 -7.26
CA ALA A 211 3.93 -10.39 -8.45
C ALA A 211 2.54 -9.85 -8.10
N GLU A 212 1.80 -10.52 -7.21
CA GLU A 212 0.50 -10.05 -6.72
C GLU A 212 0.59 -8.67 -6.04
N HIS A 213 1.63 -8.45 -5.22
CA HIS A 213 1.88 -7.14 -4.61
C HIS A 213 2.20 -6.06 -5.66
N ALA A 214 3.00 -6.38 -6.68
CA ALA A 214 3.31 -5.47 -7.77
C ALA A 214 2.06 -5.12 -8.60
N GLU A 215 1.20 -6.11 -8.87
CA GLU A 215 -0.08 -5.90 -9.55
C GLU A 215 -1.05 -5.05 -8.74
N ALA A 216 -1.17 -5.31 -7.43
CA ALA A 216 -2.00 -4.50 -6.53
C ALA A 216 -1.51 -3.04 -6.46
N LEU A 217 -0.19 -2.83 -6.42
CA LEU A 217 0.41 -1.50 -6.48
C LEU A 217 0.14 -0.82 -7.83
N ALA A 218 0.28 -1.53 -8.94
CA ALA A 218 0.00 -1.00 -10.27
C ALA A 218 -1.47 -0.57 -10.41
N ALA A 219 -2.42 -1.40 -9.95
CA ALA A 219 -3.84 -1.06 -9.91
C ALA A 219 -4.11 0.16 -9.01
N GLY A 220 -3.44 0.24 -7.85
CA GLY A 220 -3.51 1.40 -6.97
C GLY A 220 -3.04 2.69 -7.63
N VAL A 221 -1.91 2.64 -8.35
CA VAL A 221 -1.37 3.79 -9.09
C VAL A 221 -2.31 4.23 -10.22
N GLN A 222 -2.93 3.29 -10.94
CA GLN A 222 -3.92 3.63 -11.97
C GLN A 222 -5.13 4.36 -11.37
N LEU A 223 -5.67 3.89 -10.24
CA LEU A 223 -6.78 4.56 -9.58
C LEU A 223 -6.42 5.97 -9.09
N LEU A 224 -5.18 6.16 -8.63
CA LEU A 224 -4.67 7.49 -8.29
C LEU A 224 -4.55 8.40 -9.50
N ARG A 225 -4.09 7.89 -10.64
CA ARG A 225 -4.07 8.65 -11.91
C ARG A 225 -5.46 9.05 -12.37
N ASP A 226 -6.43 8.15 -12.30
CA ASP A 226 -7.83 8.46 -12.64
C ASP A 226 -8.43 9.50 -11.70
N ARG A 227 -8.07 9.44 -10.42
CA ARG A 227 -8.52 10.45 -9.44
C ARG A 227 -7.87 11.80 -9.70
N LEU A 228 -6.60 11.82 -10.06
CA LEU A 228 -5.87 13.04 -10.43
C LEU A 228 -6.52 13.69 -11.66
N ALA A 229 -6.77 12.92 -12.72
CA ALA A 229 -7.42 13.41 -13.93
C ALA A 229 -8.80 14.04 -13.64
N ARG A 230 -9.60 13.42 -12.76
CA ARG A 230 -10.90 14.01 -12.33
C ARG A 230 -10.75 15.30 -11.53
N VAL A 231 -9.67 15.43 -10.76
CA VAL A 231 -9.37 16.68 -10.04
C VAL A 231 -8.94 17.75 -11.04
N ASP A 232 -8.12 17.40 -12.03
CA ASP A 232 -7.70 18.31 -13.09
C ASP A 232 -8.89 18.79 -13.92
N ASP A 233 -9.82 17.90 -14.29
CA ASP A 233 -11.06 18.29 -14.98
C ASP A 233 -11.92 19.25 -14.14
N ARG A 234 -12.02 19.00 -12.82
CA ARG A 234 -12.75 19.89 -11.90
C ARG A 234 -12.07 21.24 -11.74
N LEU A 235 -10.75 21.27 -11.68
CA LEU A 235 -9.98 22.51 -11.64
C LEU A 235 -10.17 23.31 -12.93
N ASN A 236 -10.12 22.66 -14.09
CA ASN A 236 -10.35 23.31 -15.37
C ASN A 236 -11.78 23.87 -15.47
N SER A 237 -12.79 23.10 -15.06
CA SER A 237 -14.18 23.59 -14.98
C SER A 237 -14.31 24.79 -14.05
N ALA A 238 -13.73 24.72 -12.85
CA ALA A 238 -13.79 25.82 -11.89
C ALA A 238 -13.08 27.08 -12.40
N SER A 239 -11.96 26.94 -13.12
CA SER A 239 -11.28 28.06 -13.77
C SER A 239 -12.15 28.71 -14.84
N MET A 240 -12.80 27.93 -15.70
CA MET A 240 -13.73 28.46 -16.71
C MET A 240 -14.94 29.15 -16.06
N ASP A 241 -15.49 28.58 -14.98
CA ASP A 241 -16.59 29.19 -14.24
C ASP A 241 -16.18 30.52 -13.60
N LEU A 242 -14.96 30.61 -13.05
CA LEU A 242 -14.40 31.85 -12.52
C LEU A 242 -14.20 32.91 -13.61
N GLU A 243 -13.68 32.53 -14.77
CA GLU A 243 -13.54 33.43 -15.92
C GLU A 243 -14.91 33.96 -16.39
N ASN A 244 -15.89 33.06 -16.52
CA ASN A 244 -17.26 33.42 -16.88
C ASN A 244 -17.92 34.35 -15.85
N ALA A 245 -17.78 34.05 -14.56
CA ALA A 245 -18.31 34.89 -13.48
C ALA A 245 -17.65 36.26 -13.47
N THR A 246 -16.33 36.32 -13.69
CA THR A 246 -15.58 37.57 -13.78
C THR A 246 -16.06 38.41 -14.97
N GLY A 247 -16.27 37.79 -16.14
CA GLY A 247 -16.84 38.45 -17.30
C GLY A 247 -18.25 39.00 -17.04
N ALA A 248 -19.10 38.23 -16.37
CA ALA A 248 -20.45 38.67 -16.00
C ALA A 248 -20.44 39.86 -15.02
N ILE A 249 -19.49 39.90 -14.09
CA ILE A 249 -19.31 41.04 -13.18
C ILE A 249 -18.94 42.30 -13.95
N TYR A 250 -17.98 42.22 -14.89
CA TYR A 250 -17.61 43.39 -15.71
C TYR A 250 -18.78 43.90 -16.54
N GLN A 251 -19.57 43.01 -17.15
CA GLN A 251 -20.77 43.40 -17.89
C GLN A 251 -21.81 44.08 -16.98
N ALA A 252 -22.06 43.53 -15.80
CA ALA A 252 -22.97 44.13 -14.84
C ALA A 252 -22.48 45.52 -14.38
N LEU A 253 -21.17 45.70 -14.19
CA LEU A 253 -20.59 47.01 -13.87
C LEU A 253 -20.79 48.01 -15.03
N ASP A 254 -20.56 47.60 -16.27
CA ASP A 254 -20.82 48.44 -17.45
C ASP A 254 -22.29 48.83 -17.56
N ASP A 255 -23.21 47.90 -17.31
CA ASP A 255 -24.65 48.17 -17.30
C ASP A 255 -25.04 49.14 -16.19
N THR A 256 -24.53 48.95 -14.96
CA THR A 256 -24.78 49.91 -13.87
C THR A 256 -24.22 51.30 -14.18
N LYS A 257 -23.08 51.39 -14.88
CA LYS A 257 -22.52 52.67 -15.33
C LYS A 257 -23.47 53.35 -16.32
N ARG A 258 -24.01 52.61 -17.29
CA ARG A 258 -24.99 53.14 -18.25
C ARG A 258 -26.27 53.60 -17.56
N ASP A 259 -26.77 52.83 -16.60
CA ASP A 259 -27.97 53.18 -15.82
C ASP A 259 -27.75 54.46 -15.00
N LEU A 260 -26.57 54.62 -14.40
CA LEU A 260 -26.18 55.84 -13.68
C LEU A 260 -26.05 57.05 -14.63
N ASP A 261 -25.47 56.87 -15.80
CA ASP A 261 -25.37 57.93 -16.82
C ASP A 261 -26.77 58.36 -17.31
N ALA A 262 -27.68 57.41 -17.52
CA ALA A 262 -29.07 57.66 -17.91
C ALA A 262 -29.84 58.41 -16.79
N LEU A 263 -29.72 57.96 -15.54
CA LEU A 263 -30.29 58.66 -14.38
C LEU A 263 -29.74 60.09 -14.26
N GLY A 264 -28.44 60.26 -14.49
CA GLY A 264 -27.79 61.56 -14.48
C GLY A 264 -28.29 62.49 -15.59
N ALA A 265 -28.66 61.95 -16.75
CA ALA A 265 -29.31 62.70 -17.82
C ALA A 265 -30.75 63.09 -17.43
N ASP A 266 -31.52 62.15 -16.89
CA ASP A 266 -32.90 62.39 -16.42
C ASP A 266 -32.95 63.51 -15.38
N LEU A 267 -32.06 63.49 -14.38
CA LEU A 267 -31.96 64.53 -13.35
C LEU A 267 -31.63 65.92 -13.93
N ARG A 268 -30.81 66.00 -15.00
CA ARG A 268 -30.52 67.26 -15.68
C ARG A 268 -31.72 67.79 -16.45
N THR A 269 -32.54 66.92 -17.05
CA THR A 269 -33.81 67.31 -17.66
C THR A 269 -34.82 67.79 -16.62
N PHE A 270 -34.97 67.09 -15.49
CA PHE A 270 -35.83 67.55 -14.39
C PHE A 270 -35.40 68.90 -13.83
N GLY A 271 -34.09 69.13 -13.65
CA GLY A 271 -33.56 70.42 -13.20
C GLY A 271 -33.68 71.55 -14.22
N ARG A 272 -33.93 71.24 -15.50
CA ARG A 272 -34.18 72.23 -16.55
C ARG A 272 -35.65 72.66 -16.63
N GLU A 273 -36.57 71.82 -16.16
CA GLU A 273 -38.01 72.13 -16.11
C GLU A 273 -38.40 73.05 -14.94
N THR A 274 -37.48 73.39 -14.03
CA THR A 274 -37.73 74.28 -12.87
C THR A 274 -37.32 75.75 -13.08
N ALA A 275 -37.03 76.19 -14.30
CA ALA A 275 -36.91 77.62 -14.59
C ALA A 275 -38.30 78.22 -14.88
N PRO A 276 -38.85 79.10 -14.03
CA PRO A 276 -40.18 79.65 -14.24
C PRO A 276 -40.17 80.70 -15.36
N ALA A 277 -41.00 80.49 -16.37
CA ALA A 277 -41.65 81.57 -17.10
C ALA A 277 -43.17 81.39 -16.91
N VAL A 278 -43.84 82.41 -16.40
CA VAL A 278 -45.27 82.45 -16.00
C VAL A 278 -45.95 83.52 -16.89
N PRO A 279 -47.26 83.49 -17.23
CA PRO A 279 -48.15 82.40 -17.68
C PRO A 279 -49.12 82.85 -18.83
N ALA A 280 -49.87 81.91 -19.44
CA ALA A 280 -51.28 82.12 -19.84
C ALA A 280 -51.96 80.78 -20.23
N GLN A 281 -53.10 80.48 -19.59
CA GLN A 281 -54.01 79.33 -19.82
C GLN A 281 -55.39 79.88 -20.31
N PRO A 282 -56.41 79.07 -20.66
CA PRO A 282 -56.54 77.89 -21.56
C PRO A 282 -57.79 78.09 -22.51
N PRO A 283 -58.43 77.11 -23.21
CA PRO A 283 -59.09 75.90 -22.65
C PRO A 283 -58.93 74.58 -23.46
N ALA A 284 -59.13 73.45 -22.78
CA ALA A 284 -59.38 72.10 -23.35
C ALA A 284 -60.87 71.98 -23.82
N PRO A 285 -61.34 71.01 -24.66
CA PRO A 285 -61.03 69.56 -24.71
C PRO A 285 -60.80 69.01 -26.16
N ALA A 286 -60.34 67.78 -26.44
CA ALA A 286 -61.00 66.49 -26.24
C ALA A 286 -60.05 65.31 -26.59
N ARG A 287 -60.41 64.13 -26.06
CA ARG A 287 -59.79 62.81 -26.25
C ARG A 287 -59.54 62.43 -27.72
N GLN A 288 -58.38 61.82 -28.00
CA GLN A 288 -58.27 60.60 -28.82
C GLN A 288 -57.20 59.67 -28.23
N ALA A 289 -57.49 58.37 -28.31
CA ALA A 289 -56.74 57.27 -27.73
C ALA A 289 -55.74 56.68 -28.74
N GLU A 290 -54.58 56.18 -28.28
CA GLU A 290 -53.93 54.91 -28.69
C GLU A 290 -52.59 54.69 -27.92
N PRO A 291 -52.04 53.45 -27.87
CA PRO A 291 -51.75 52.76 -26.60
C PRO A 291 -50.32 52.95 -26.08
N PRO A 292 -50.09 52.81 -24.75
CA PRO A 292 -48.73 52.65 -24.24
C PRO A 292 -48.23 51.22 -24.51
N ARG A 293 -47.17 51.18 -25.31
CA ARG A 293 -46.31 50.03 -25.62
C ARG A 293 -45.88 49.31 -24.34
N ALA A 294 -45.99 47.99 -24.36
CA ALA A 294 -45.71 47.08 -23.24
C ALA A 294 -44.35 47.35 -22.57
N LYS A 295 -44.36 47.57 -21.26
CA LYS A 295 -43.16 47.40 -20.43
C LYS A 295 -42.80 45.91 -20.44
N ALA A 296 -41.72 45.60 -21.14
CA ALA A 296 -41.09 44.30 -21.12
C ALA A 296 -40.67 43.98 -19.68
N THR A 297 -41.26 42.93 -19.13
CA THR A 297 -40.76 42.21 -17.96
C THR A 297 -39.30 41.79 -18.19
N PRO A 298 -38.37 41.96 -17.23
CA PRO A 298 -37.08 41.30 -17.34
C PRO A 298 -37.31 39.78 -17.37
N ARG A 299 -36.92 39.16 -18.48
CA ARG A 299 -36.95 37.71 -18.67
C ARG A 299 -36.01 37.08 -17.64
N ARG A 300 -36.57 36.56 -16.55
CA ARG A 300 -35.88 35.67 -15.63
C ARG A 300 -35.50 34.41 -16.41
N VAL A 301 -34.21 34.22 -16.64
CA VAL A 301 -33.65 32.99 -17.20
C VAL A 301 -34.11 31.83 -16.33
N ARG A 302 -34.80 30.85 -16.94
CA ARG A 302 -35.17 29.60 -16.28
C ARG A 302 -33.90 28.91 -15.81
N PRO A 303 -33.80 28.47 -14.55
CA PRO A 303 -32.89 27.38 -14.21
C PRO A 303 -33.39 26.13 -14.93
N VAL A 304 -32.50 25.50 -15.69
CA VAL A 304 -32.68 24.13 -16.16
C VAL A 304 -32.88 23.26 -14.92
N ARG A 305 -34.02 22.54 -14.88
CA ARG A 305 -34.25 21.43 -13.94
C ARG A 305 -33.12 20.40 -14.11
N PRO A 306 -32.39 20.01 -13.06
CA PRO A 306 -31.90 18.65 -13.00
C PRO A 306 -33.09 17.74 -12.71
N GLU A 307 -33.30 16.78 -13.60
CA GLU A 307 -34.18 15.62 -13.44
C GLU A 307 -34.06 15.03 -12.02
N ARG A 308 -35.21 14.77 -11.37
CA ARG A 308 -35.29 13.87 -10.22
C ARG A 308 -35.23 12.43 -10.74
N PRO A 309 -34.32 11.57 -10.25
CA PRO A 309 -34.56 10.14 -10.26
C PRO A 309 -35.50 9.79 -9.09
N GLN A 310 -36.63 9.15 -9.38
CA GLN A 310 -37.44 8.45 -8.37
C GLN A 310 -36.84 7.08 -8.03
N PRO A 311 -37.19 6.49 -6.87
CA PRO A 311 -36.37 5.52 -6.16
C PRO A 311 -36.75 4.06 -6.46
N SER A 312 -35.79 3.14 -6.52
CA SER A 312 -36.01 1.75 -6.14
C SER A 312 -34.72 0.91 -5.99
N ALA A 313 -34.75 0.08 -4.94
CA ALA A 313 -33.95 -1.10 -4.62
C ALA A 313 -32.58 -0.93 -3.89
N PRO A 314 -32.29 -1.79 -2.89
CA PRO A 314 -31.39 -1.49 -1.79
C PRO A 314 -29.92 -1.71 -2.15
N ALA A 315 -29.08 -0.73 -1.85
CA ALA A 315 -27.64 -0.84 -1.97
C ALA A 315 -27.10 -1.85 -0.95
N ASN A 316 -26.53 -2.93 -1.47
CA ASN A 316 -25.72 -3.89 -0.75
C ASN A 316 -24.40 -3.20 -0.37
N ASP A 317 -24.17 -3.03 0.93
CA ASP A 317 -23.15 -2.17 1.51
C ASP A 317 -21.77 -2.88 1.56
N PRO A 318 -20.75 -2.47 0.77
CA PRO A 318 -19.46 -3.17 0.68
C PRO A 318 -18.67 -3.12 1.99
N ALA A 319 -18.96 -2.16 2.88
CA ALA A 319 -18.35 -2.03 4.20
C ALA A 319 -18.73 -3.18 5.16
N LYS A 320 -19.89 -3.81 4.95
CA LYS A 320 -20.34 -4.95 5.78
C LYS A 320 -19.71 -6.28 5.34
N ARG A 321 -19.27 -6.39 4.08
CA ARG A 321 -18.53 -7.56 3.57
C ARG A 321 -17.13 -7.65 4.18
N LEU A 322 -16.42 -6.52 4.27
CA LEU A 322 -15.09 -6.44 4.90
C LEU A 322 -15.13 -6.78 6.40
N ARG A 323 -16.20 -6.40 7.12
CA ARG A 323 -16.35 -6.75 8.55
C ARG A 323 -16.70 -8.23 8.80
N ARG A 324 -17.29 -8.94 7.82
CA ARG A 324 -17.56 -10.39 7.93
C ARG A 324 -16.36 -11.24 7.56
N THR A 325 -15.55 -10.84 6.59
CA THR A 325 -14.34 -11.59 6.18
C THR A 325 -13.15 -11.36 7.10
N ALA A 326 -13.06 -10.20 7.76
CA ALA A 326 -12.02 -9.92 8.75
C ALA A 326 -12.24 -10.59 10.13
N ARG A 327 -13.46 -11.10 10.41
CA ARG A 327 -13.78 -11.76 11.69
C ARG A 327 -13.51 -13.27 11.69
N SER A 328 -13.26 -13.85 10.52
CA SER A 328 -13.01 -15.29 10.33
C SER A 328 -11.54 -15.64 10.04
N GLN A 329 -10.66 -14.67 9.88
CA GLN A 329 -9.23 -14.91 9.73
C GLN A 329 -8.53 -14.65 11.06
N ARG A 330 -8.11 -15.72 11.73
CA ARG A 330 -7.23 -15.61 12.89
C ARG A 330 -5.90 -15.01 12.42
N PRO A 331 -5.33 -14.03 13.14
CA PRO A 331 -4.06 -13.45 12.74
C PRO A 331 -2.98 -14.54 12.75
N VAL A 332 -2.15 -14.58 11.71
CA VAL A 332 -1.10 -15.60 11.48
C VAL A 332 -0.14 -15.71 12.68
N SER A 333 0.04 -14.64 13.44
CA SER A 333 0.80 -14.63 14.69
C SER A 333 0.21 -15.53 15.78
N GLN A 334 -1.12 -15.68 15.81
CA GLN A 334 -1.83 -16.54 16.75
C GLN A 334 -1.77 -18.00 16.32
N GLU A 335 -1.79 -18.28 15.01
CA GLU A 335 -1.61 -19.64 14.47
C GLU A 335 -0.16 -20.14 14.64
N LEU A 336 0.83 -19.27 14.42
CA LEU A 336 2.24 -19.57 14.71
C LEU A 336 2.50 -19.74 16.21
N GLY A 337 1.86 -18.91 17.05
CA GLY A 337 1.92 -19.06 18.51
C GLY A 337 1.31 -20.37 19.02
N ASP A 338 0.18 -20.80 18.44
CA ASP A 338 -0.44 -22.08 18.77
C ASP A 338 0.36 -23.28 18.23
N ALA A 339 1.01 -23.15 17.06
CA ALA A 339 1.89 -24.17 16.50
C ALA A 339 3.15 -24.37 17.38
N LEU A 340 3.76 -23.29 17.85
CA LEU A 340 4.89 -23.35 18.78
C LEU A 340 4.50 -23.96 20.13
N ARG A 341 3.32 -23.62 20.67
CA ARG A 341 2.81 -24.23 21.91
C ARG A 341 2.46 -25.71 21.78
N ARG A 342 2.18 -26.19 20.56
CA ARG A 342 1.97 -27.62 20.28
C ARG A 342 3.29 -28.39 20.17
N LEU A 343 4.33 -27.74 19.66
CA LEU A 343 5.70 -28.26 19.61
C LEU A 343 6.36 -28.33 21.00
N ASP A 344 6.01 -27.41 21.90
CA ASP A 344 6.58 -27.33 23.26
C ASP A 344 5.86 -28.21 24.29
N LYS A 345 4.87 -29.03 23.87
CA LYS A 345 4.27 -30.05 24.72
C LYS A 345 5.11 -31.33 24.63
N PRO A 346 5.69 -31.83 25.73
CA PRO A 346 6.31 -33.15 25.72
C PRO A 346 5.21 -34.19 25.47
N ASN A 347 5.35 -34.97 24.40
CA ASN A 347 4.53 -36.16 24.16
C ASN A 347 4.65 -37.07 25.41
N LYS A 348 3.54 -37.26 26.11
CA LYS A 348 3.39 -38.32 27.12
C LYS A 348 2.89 -39.59 26.47
#